data_AF-A0A7Y2T3E1-F1
#
_entry.id   AF-A0A7Y2T3E1-F1
#
_cell.length_a   1.000
_cell.length_b   1.000
_cell.length_c   1.000
_cell.angle_alpha   90.00
_cell.angle_beta   90.00
_cell.angle_gamma   90.00
#
_symmetry.space_group_name_H-M   'P 1'
#
loop_
_entity.id
_entity.type
_entity.pdbx_description
1 polymer ?
#
loop_
_entity_poly.entity_id
_entity_poly.type
_entity_poly.pdbx_seq_one_letter_code
_entity_poly.pdbx_strand_id
1 'polypeptide(L)'
;MSRDIILKERWELLVQRLSTKFSDGDPLELDAIIYLIGVQELGQFHRSFKKDEKINLMHIAICRLLEPYGYYAFDYFDEEGWPHYLVKEPLPALKAGEQAVLM
;
A
#
# COMPACT_ATOMS: atom_id res chain seq x y z
N MET A 1 4.60 25.38 -2.85
CA MET A 1 5.98 25.59 -3.34
C MET A 1 7.00 24.92 -2.42
N SER A 2 7.23 25.35 -1.18
CA SER A 2 8.22 24.71 -0.29
C SER A 2 7.80 23.33 0.28
N ARG A 3 6.52 23.14 0.59
CA ARG A 3 5.98 21.83 1.05
C ARG A 3 6.17 20.71 0.03
N ASP A 4 6.01 21.03 -1.24
CA ASP A 4 6.05 20.05 -2.33
C ASP A 4 7.48 19.54 -2.58
N ILE A 5 8.48 20.43 -2.42
CA ILE A 5 9.90 20.10 -2.53
C ILE A 5 10.32 19.16 -1.39
N ILE A 6 9.96 19.51 -0.15
CA ILE A 6 10.28 18.68 1.02
C ILE A 6 9.61 17.31 0.94
N LEU A 7 8.37 17.25 0.42
CA LEU A 7 7.66 15.98 0.23
C LEU A 7 8.37 15.10 -0.80
N LYS A 8 8.79 15.69 -1.92
CA LYS A 8 9.53 15.00 -2.98
C LYS A 8 10.86 14.44 -2.45
N GLU A 9 11.65 15.24 -1.73
CA GLU A 9 12.92 14.80 -1.13
C GLU A 9 12.72 13.66 -0.13
N ARG A 10 11.68 13.75 0.72
CA ARG A 10 11.34 12.67 1.67
C ARG A 10 10.92 11.39 0.96
N TRP A 11 10.16 11.51 -0.13
CA TRP A 11 9.75 10.38 -0.94
C TRP A 11 10.95 9.70 -1.60
N GLU A 12 11.83 10.47 -2.26
CA GLU A 12 13.04 9.95 -2.89
C GLU A 12 13.95 9.23 -1.89
N LEU A 13 14.15 9.81 -0.70
CA LEU A 13 14.92 9.18 0.37
C LEU A 13 14.27 7.88 0.88
N LEU A 14 12.94 7.84 0.98
CA LEU A 14 12.21 6.63 1.36
C LEU A 14 12.42 5.53 0.33
N VAL A 15 12.19 5.84 -0.95
CA VAL A 15 12.35 4.88 -2.07
C VAL A 15 13.77 4.34 -2.07
N GLN A 16 14.79 5.20 -2.01
CA GLN A 16 16.18 4.77 -1.96
C GLN A 16 16.45 3.79 -0.80
N ARG A 17 16.00 4.10 0.41
CA ARG A 17 16.21 3.23 1.58
C ARG A 17 15.52 1.87 1.43
N LEU A 18 14.30 1.85 0.89
CA LEU A 18 13.57 0.61 0.68
C LEU A 18 14.22 -0.21 -0.44
N SER A 19 14.61 0.42 -1.54
CA SER A 19 15.32 -0.19 -2.66
C SER A 19 16.62 -0.86 -2.26
N THR A 20 17.46 -0.16 -1.47
CA THR A 20 18.71 -0.74 -0.96
C THR A 20 18.45 -1.96 -0.06
N LYS A 21 17.33 -2.00 0.66
CA LYS A 21 17.04 -3.08 1.62
C LYS A 21 16.34 -4.29 1.00
N PHE A 22 15.47 -4.06 0.01
CA PHE A 22 14.55 -5.07 -0.49
C PHE A 22 14.69 -5.39 -1.98
N SER A 23 15.46 -4.61 -2.73
CA SER A 23 15.63 -4.76 -4.19
C SER A 23 17.08 -4.59 -4.64
N ASP A 24 18.06 -4.86 -3.75
CA ASP A 24 19.50 -4.76 -4.04
C ASP A 24 19.96 -3.43 -4.66
N GLY A 25 19.23 -2.35 -4.39
CA GLY A 25 19.50 -1.01 -4.92
C GLY A 25 18.70 -0.62 -6.15
N ASP A 26 17.95 -1.54 -6.76
CA ASP A 26 17.01 -1.21 -7.84
C ASP A 26 15.82 -0.39 -7.31
N PRO A 27 15.41 0.69 -8.00
CA PRO A 27 14.26 1.50 -7.61
C PRO A 27 13.00 0.66 -7.43
N LEU A 28 12.39 0.74 -6.24
CA LEU A 28 11.11 0.11 -5.98
C LEU A 28 10.00 0.97 -6.54
N GLU A 29 9.16 0.35 -7.34
CA GLU A 29 7.94 0.94 -7.85
C GLU A 29 6.86 1.04 -6.75
N LEU A 30 5.85 1.87 -6.99
CA LEU A 30 4.80 2.15 -6.01
C LEU A 30 4.04 0.88 -5.58
N ASP A 31 3.77 -0.03 -6.51
CA ASP A 31 3.10 -1.29 -6.25
C ASP A 31 3.91 -2.18 -5.28
N ALA A 32 5.23 -2.23 -5.43
CA ALA A 32 6.11 -2.97 -4.53
C ALA A 32 6.13 -2.35 -3.12
N ILE A 33 6.08 -1.01 -3.01
CA ILE A 33 5.98 -0.31 -1.73
C ILE A 33 4.64 -0.61 -1.06
N ILE A 34 3.53 -0.56 -1.81
CA ILE A 34 2.19 -0.92 -1.31
C ILE A 34 2.19 -2.37 -0.82
N TYR A 35 2.82 -3.29 -1.57
CA TYR A 35 2.96 -4.69 -1.15
C TYR A 35 3.71 -4.84 0.16
N LEU A 36 4.84 -4.12 0.34
CA LEU A 36 5.61 -4.13 1.58
C LEU A 36 4.79 -3.63 2.78
N ILE A 37 3.98 -2.59 2.59
CA ILE A 37 3.03 -2.10 3.61
C ILE A 37 2.04 -3.22 3.96
N GLY A 38 1.48 -3.91 2.97
CA GLY A 38 0.56 -5.02 3.19
C GLY A 38 1.16 -6.14 4.02
N VAL A 39 2.40 -6.54 3.71
CA VAL A 39 3.15 -7.55 4.48
C VAL A 39 3.38 -7.07 5.93
N GLN A 40 3.70 -5.78 6.11
CA GLN A 40 3.87 -5.18 7.43
C GLN A 40 2.58 -5.19 8.26
N GLU A 41 1.45 -4.84 7.65
CA GLU A 41 0.14 -4.84 8.33
C GLU A 41 -0.33 -6.25 8.69
N LEU A 42 -0.03 -7.27 7.87
CA LEU A 42 -0.34 -8.67 8.20
C LEU A 42 0.59 -9.24 9.28
N GLY A 43 1.84 -8.77 9.37
CA GLY A 43 2.82 -9.20 10.39
C GLY A 43 3.38 -10.62 10.21
N GLN A 44 2.99 -11.36 9.17
CA GLN A 44 3.43 -12.74 8.90
C GLN A 44 4.68 -12.79 7.99
N PHE A 45 5.79 -12.18 8.42
CA PHE A 45 6.99 -11.96 7.59
C PHE A 45 7.69 -13.21 7.03
N HIS A 46 7.54 -14.37 7.70
CA HIS A 46 8.24 -15.60 7.33
C HIS A 46 7.41 -16.50 6.38
N ARG A 47 6.18 -16.08 6.05
CA ARG A 47 5.25 -16.83 5.19
C ARG A 47 5.48 -16.44 3.74
N SER A 48 5.52 -17.45 2.86
CA SER A 48 5.44 -17.23 1.42
C SER A 48 3.98 -17.08 0.99
N PHE A 49 3.67 -16.05 0.20
CA PHE A 49 2.31 -15.75 -0.26
C PHE A 49 2.07 -16.21 -1.70
N LYS A 50 0.95 -16.87 -1.93
CA LYS A 50 0.42 -17.21 -3.26
C LYS A 50 -0.02 -15.95 -4.01
N LYS A 51 -0.23 -16.06 -5.33
CA LYS A 51 -0.65 -14.92 -6.17
C LYS A 51 -1.89 -14.20 -5.63
N ASP A 52 -2.93 -14.93 -5.24
CA ASP A 52 -4.17 -14.34 -4.72
C ASP A 52 -3.94 -13.64 -3.36
N GLU A 53 -3.11 -14.24 -2.50
CA GLU A 53 -2.74 -13.64 -1.21
C GLU A 53 -1.95 -12.34 -1.40
N LYS A 54 -1.14 -12.23 -2.45
CA LYS A 54 -0.46 -10.96 -2.79
C LYS A 54 -1.45 -9.87 -3.15
N ILE A 55 -2.55 -10.21 -3.83
CA ILE A 55 -3.63 -9.25 -4.13
C ILE A 55 -4.31 -8.81 -2.83
N ASN A 56 -4.55 -9.73 -1.90
CA ASN A 56 -5.12 -9.41 -0.59
C ASN A 56 -4.19 -8.49 0.23
N LEU A 57 -2.88 -8.72 0.18
CA LEU A 57 -1.88 -7.85 0.82
C LEU A 57 -1.93 -6.42 0.25
N MET A 58 -2.04 -6.28 -1.07
CA MET A 58 -2.22 -4.98 -1.72
C MET A 58 -3.52 -4.31 -1.26
N HIS A 59 -4.62 -5.06 -1.14
CA HIS A 59 -5.89 -4.54 -0.68
C HIS A 59 -5.81 -3.99 0.76
N ILE A 60 -5.22 -4.76 1.68
CA ILE A 60 -5.01 -4.34 3.07
C ILE A 60 -4.18 -3.05 3.14
N ALA A 61 -3.09 -2.98 2.38
CA ALA A 61 -2.24 -1.80 2.33
C ALA A 61 -3.03 -0.55 1.89
N ILE A 62 -3.85 -0.68 0.85
CA ILE A 62 -4.69 0.42 0.35
C ILE A 62 -5.74 0.82 1.41
N CYS A 63 -6.43 -0.14 2.02
CA CYS A 63 -7.39 0.14 3.10
C CYS A 63 -6.72 0.91 4.25
N ARG A 64 -5.53 0.47 4.66
CA ARG A 64 -4.76 1.12 5.72
C ARG A 64 -4.32 2.54 5.35
N LEU A 65 -3.85 2.75 4.12
CA LEU A 65 -3.44 4.06 3.63
C LEU A 65 -4.61 5.04 3.52
N LEU A 66 -5.81 4.53 3.23
CA LEU A 66 -7.02 5.33 3.02
C LEU A 66 -7.89 5.49 4.29
N GLU A 67 -7.60 4.74 5.35
CA GLU A 67 -8.29 4.85 6.64
C GLU A 67 -8.20 6.27 7.26
N PRO A 68 -7.03 6.94 7.31
CA PRO A 68 -6.94 8.31 7.82
C PRO A 68 -7.74 9.34 7.00
N TYR A 69 -8.08 9.00 5.76
CA TYR A 69 -8.90 9.83 4.87
C TYR A 69 -10.40 9.51 4.99
N GLY A 70 -10.79 8.55 5.81
CA GLY A 70 -12.19 8.24 6.11
C GLY A 70 -12.88 7.31 5.12
N TYR A 71 -12.16 6.72 4.15
CA TYR A 71 -12.77 5.78 3.18
C TYR A 71 -12.96 4.37 3.77
N TYR A 72 -12.03 3.96 4.63
CA TYR A 72 -12.05 2.66 5.29
C TYR A 72 -11.90 2.83 6.80
N ALA A 73 -12.37 1.86 7.56
CA ALA A 73 -12.08 1.76 9.00
C ALA A 73 -11.77 0.31 9.34
N PHE A 74 -10.75 0.09 10.16
CA PHE A 74 -10.47 -1.24 10.69
C PHE A 74 -11.70 -1.83 11.41
N ASP A 75 -11.94 -3.12 11.19
CA ASP A 75 -13.06 -3.86 11.78
C ASP A 75 -12.56 -4.93 12.75
N TYR A 76 -11.96 -6.01 12.23
CA TYR A 76 -11.45 -7.12 13.01
C TYR A 76 -10.35 -7.89 12.26
N PHE A 77 -9.67 -8.79 12.96
CA PHE A 77 -8.81 -9.81 12.36
C PHE A 77 -9.55 -11.15 12.30
N ASP A 78 -9.52 -11.82 11.15
CA ASP A 78 -10.12 -13.16 11.03
C ASP A 78 -9.27 -14.26 11.73
N GLU A 79 -9.75 -15.50 11.67
CA GLU A 79 -9.09 -16.66 12.29
C GLU A 79 -7.70 -16.94 11.70
N GLU A 80 -7.44 -16.52 10.47
CA GLU A 80 -6.14 -16.63 9.79
C GLU A 80 -5.23 -15.42 10.06
N GLY A 81 -5.72 -14.43 10.80
CA GLY A 81 -5.02 -13.22 11.20
C GLY A 81 -5.03 -12.11 10.14
N TRP A 82 -5.90 -12.18 9.13
CA TRP A 82 -6.01 -11.12 8.14
C TRP A 82 -6.86 -9.96 8.67
N PRO A 83 -6.39 -8.70 8.55
CA PRO A 83 -7.19 -7.53 8.91
C PRO A 83 -8.30 -7.28 7.88
N HIS A 84 -9.51 -7.10 8.38
CA HIS A 84 -10.69 -6.71 7.60
C HIS A 84 -11.06 -5.25 7.89
N TYR A 85 -11.58 -4.58 6.87
CA TYR A 85 -11.92 -3.17 6.91
C TYR A 85 -13.35 -2.95 6.42
N LEU A 86 -14.08 -2.07 7.10
CA LEU A 86 -15.39 -1.59 6.68
C LEU A 86 -15.23 -0.41 5.72
N VAL A 87 -15.93 -0.47 4.59
CA VAL A 87 -16.04 0.66 3.65
C VAL A 87 -16.96 1.71 4.28
N LYS A 88 -16.41 2.89 4.57
CA LYS A 88 -17.15 4.03 5.13
C LYS A 88 -17.71 4.91 4.02
N GLU A 89 -16.91 5.17 3.01
CA GLU A 89 -17.30 5.92 1.82
C GLU A 89 -16.81 5.19 0.57
N PRO A 90 -17.64 5.04 -0.47
CA PRO A 90 -17.20 4.46 -1.71
C PRO A 90 -16.14 5.36 -2.34
N LEU A 91 -15.05 4.75 -2.83
CA LEU A 91 -14.06 5.50 -3.59
C LEU A 91 -14.73 6.11 -4.83
N PRO A 92 -14.44 7.37 -5.17
CA PRO A 92 -14.99 7.99 -6.36
C PRO A 92 -14.62 7.14 -7.57
N ALA A 93 -15.59 6.91 -8.47
CA ALA A 93 -15.32 6.20 -9.71
C ALA A 93 -14.26 6.95 -10.50
N LEU A 94 -13.17 6.26 -10.85
CA LEU A 94 -12.15 6.78 -11.76
C LEU A 94 -12.83 7.13 -13.08
N LYS A 95 -12.65 8.36 -13.57
CA LYS A 95 -13.19 8.74 -14.88
C LYS A 95 -12.46 7.94 -15.95
N ALA A 96 -13.18 7.55 -17.00
CA ALA A 96 -12.57 6.91 -18.16
C ALA A 96 -11.42 7.79 -18.68
N GLY A 97 -10.18 7.27 -18.65
CA GLY A 97 -8.95 7.99 -18.98
C GLY A 97 -7.97 8.15 -17.80
N GLU A 98 -8.45 8.22 -16.55
CA GLU A 98 -7.56 8.30 -15.36
C GLU A 98 -6.88 6.96 -15.06
N GLN A 99 -7.52 5.85 -15.44
CA GLN A 99 -6.96 4.50 -15.31
C GLN A 99 -5.75 4.25 -16.25
N ALA A 100 -5.63 5.02 -17.33
CA ALA A 100 -4.50 4.94 -18.27
C ALA A 100 -3.26 5.73 -17.81
N VAL A 101 -3.39 6.58 -16.78
CA VAL A 101 -2.26 7.31 -16.17
C VAL A 101 -1.63 6.49 -15.03
N LEU A 102 -2.34 5.46 -14.55
CA LEU A 102 -1.93 4.56 -13.47
C LEU A 102 -1.39 3.19 -13.97
N MET A 103 -1.30 3.00 -15.30
CA MET A 103 -0.71 1.83 -15.95
C MET A 103 0.48 2.23 -16.80
#